data_AF-A0A936D4U5-F1
#
_entry.id   AF-A0A936D4U5-F1
#
_cell.length_a   1.000
_cell.length_b   1.000
_cell.length_c   1.000
_cell.angle_alpha   90.00
_cell.angle_beta   90.00
_cell.angle_gamma   90.00
#
_symmetry.space_group_name_H-M   'P 1'
#
loop_
_entity.id
_entity.type
_entity.pdbx_description
1 polymer ?
#
loop_
_entity_poly.entity_id
_entity_poly.type
_entity_poly.pdbx_seq_one_letter_code
_entity_poly.pdbx_strand_id
1 'polypeptide(L)'
;MTGLIFSQSAIFHLQQLSSSFFRKNGVRYRISLEDGILTLLQKSAASTETDIRKNYDAFVLELNSRQIQALSDKGVRLRLPTQSAVSWLQKVG
;
A
#
# COMPACT_ATOMS: atom_id res chain seq x y z
N MET A 1 -2.81 19.56 8.43
CA MET A 1 -2.44 18.14 8.57
C MET A 1 -3.63 17.29 8.13
N THR A 2 -3.66 16.88 6.87
CA THR A 2 -4.70 15.99 6.33
C THR A 2 -4.15 14.57 6.44
N GLY A 3 -4.70 13.76 7.35
CA GLY A 3 -4.32 12.35 7.46
C GLY A 3 -4.63 11.60 6.18
N LEU A 4 -3.88 10.53 5.90
CA LEU A 4 -4.21 9.61 4.81
C LEU A 4 -5.60 8.99 5.06
N ILE A 5 -6.59 9.42 4.30
CA ILE A 5 -7.95 8.85 4.35
C ILE A 5 -8.04 7.80 3.24
N PHE A 6 -8.44 6.59 3.61
CA PHE A 6 -8.61 5.45 2.71
C PHE A 6 -10.06 4.99 2.68
N SER A 7 -10.50 4.37 1.59
CA SER A 7 -11.78 3.67 1.54
C SER A 7 -11.77 2.46 2.45
N GLN A 8 -12.96 1.94 2.79
CA GLN A 8 -13.07 0.73 3.60
C GLN A 8 -12.39 -0.49 2.94
N SER A 9 -12.47 -0.60 1.61
CA SER A 9 -11.77 -1.63 0.82
C SER A 9 -10.25 -1.49 0.91
N ALA A 10 -9.72 -0.27 0.78
CA ALA A 10 -8.30 -0.01 0.96
C ALA A 10 -7.84 -0.36 2.39
N ILE A 11 -8.61 0.01 3.41
CA ILE A 11 -8.30 -0.34 4.81
C ILE A 11 -8.25 -1.86 4.99
N PHE A 12 -9.20 -2.59 4.40
CA PHE A 12 -9.19 -4.05 4.44
C PHE A 12 -7.91 -4.64 3.82
N HIS A 13 -7.51 -4.20 2.62
CA HIS A 13 -6.28 -4.67 2.00
C HIS A 13 -5.03 -4.28 2.79
N LEU A 14 -5.01 -3.10 3.41
CA LEU A 14 -3.92 -2.68 4.30
C LEU A 14 -3.81 -3.58 5.55
N GLN A 15 -4.93 -4.01 6.13
CA GLN A 15 -4.95 -4.97 7.24
C GLN A 15 -4.46 -6.37 6.82
N GLN A 16 -4.87 -6.85 5.64
CA GLN A 16 -4.37 -8.10 5.07
C GLN A 16 -2.87 -8.03 4.77
N LEU A 17 -2.41 -6.90 4.23
CA LEU A 17 -0.99 -6.64 3.99
C LEU A 17 -0.19 -6.66 5.29
N SER A 18 -0.64 -5.96 6.33
CA SER A 18 0.03 -5.97 7.63
C SER A 18 0.09 -7.38 8.23
N SER A 19 -0.99 -8.16 8.08
CA SER A 19 -1.07 -9.52 8.61
C SER A 19 -0.13 -10.48 7.86
N SER A 20 -0.12 -10.43 6.53
CA SER A 20 0.76 -11.24 5.69
C SER A 20 2.24 -10.86 5.90
N PHE A 21 2.55 -9.57 6.01
CA PHE A 21 3.90 -9.10 6.30
C PHE A 21 4.41 -9.60 7.65
N PHE A 22 3.59 -9.50 8.69
CA PHE A 22 3.95 -10.00 10.04
C PHE A 22 4.18 -11.51 10.05
N ARG A 23 3.32 -12.31 9.40
CA ARG A 23 3.49 -13.77 9.33
C ARG A 23 4.81 -14.19 8.67
N LYS A 24 5.30 -13.41 7.71
CA LYS A 24 6.49 -13.74 6.93
C LYS A 24 7.79 -13.17 7.52
N ASN A 25 7.73 -11.98 8.11
CA ASN A 25 8.93 -11.26 8.56
C ASN A 25 9.01 -11.10 10.09
N GLY A 26 7.97 -11.46 10.84
CA GLY A 26 7.89 -11.27 12.30
C GLY A 26 7.71 -9.81 12.75
N VAL A 27 7.78 -8.83 11.84
CA VAL A 27 7.66 -7.40 12.16
C VAL A 27 6.22 -6.93 12.00
N ARG A 28 5.67 -6.35 13.07
CA ARG A 28 4.32 -5.77 13.08
C ARG A 28 4.39 -4.26 13.03
N TYR A 29 3.87 -3.68 11.94
CA TYR A 29 3.70 -2.24 11.81
C TYR A 29 2.33 -1.81 12.33
N ARG A 30 2.27 -0.67 13.04
CA ARG A 30 1.01 -0.10 13.55
C ARG A 30 0.33 0.70 12.44
N ILE A 31 -0.65 0.09 11.78
CA ILE A 31 -1.43 0.74 10.70
C ILE A 31 -2.40 1.83 11.20
N SER A 32 -2.52 2.04 12.51
CA SER A 32 -3.23 3.18 13.09
C SER A 32 -2.38 4.46 13.13
N LEU A 33 -1.07 4.34 12.89
CA LEU A 33 -0.14 5.45 12.84
C LEU A 33 0.34 5.64 11.40
N GLU A 34 0.43 6.89 10.96
CA GLU A 34 0.86 7.22 9.61
C GLU A 34 2.23 6.61 9.29
N ASP A 35 3.23 6.80 10.16
CA ASP A 35 4.58 6.24 9.98
C ASP A 35 4.58 4.70 9.84
N GLY A 36 3.68 4.02 10.55
CA GLY A 36 3.53 2.58 10.45
C GLY A 36 2.99 2.15 9.08
N ILE A 37 2.04 2.92 8.53
CA ILE A 37 1.53 2.70 7.17
C ILE A 37 2.65 2.96 6.15
N LEU A 38 3.32 4.10 6.22
CA LEU A 38 4.38 4.47 5.27
C LEU A 38 5.50 3.44 5.24
N THR A 39 5.97 3.01 6.41
CA THR A 39 7.03 2.00 6.53
C THR A 39 6.58 0.65 6.00
N LEU A 40 5.36 0.21 6.31
CA LEU A 40 4.79 -1.03 5.79
C LEU A 40 4.74 -1.00 4.25
N LEU A 41 4.25 0.10 3.66
CA LEU A 41 4.15 0.26 2.21
C LEU A 41 5.53 0.24 1.53
N GLN A 42 6.52 0.93 2.08
CA GLN A 42 7.89 0.93 1.54
C GLN A 42 8.52 -0.47 1.57
N LYS A 43 8.37 -1.19 2.70
CA LYS A 43 8.95 -2.54 2.85
C LYS A 43 8.23 -3.58 2.00
N SER A 44 6.90 -3.49 1.90
CA SER A 44 6.11 -4.43 1.11
C SER A 44 6.27 -4.22 -0.40
N ALA A 45 6.54 -2.99 -0.87
CA ALA A 45 6.81 -2.71 -2.27
C ALA A 45 8.01 -3.50 -2.83
N ALA A 46 9.01 -3.80 -1.99
CA ALA A 46 10.21 -4.56 -2.35
C ALA A 46 10.09 -6.08 -2.11
N SER A 47 8.96 -6.55 -1.57
CA SER A 47 8.80 -7.94 -1.17
C SER A 47 8.62 -8.88 -2.36
N THR A 48 9.30 -10.04 -2.32
CA THR A 48 9.13 -11.13 -3.29
C THR A 48 8.11 -12.18 -2.85
N GLU A 49 7.58 -12.08 -1.63
CA GLU A 49 6.54 -12.99 -1.13
C GLU A 49 5.22 -12.77 -1.86
N THR A 50 4.65 -13.82 -2.42
CA THR A 50 3.44 -13.75 -3.25
C THR A 50 2.24 -13.17 -2.52
N ASP A 51 2.01 -13.55 -1.26
CA ASP A 51 0.87 -13.04 -0.49
C ASP A 51 1.00 -11.55 -0.16
N ILE A 52 2.23 -11.11 0.14
CA ILE A 52 2.52 -9.68 0.40
C ILE A 52 2.29 -8.89 -0.88
N ARG A 53 2.80 -9.36 -2.04
CA ARG A 53 2.58 -8.69 -3.33
C ARG A 53 1.11 -8.60 -3.69
N LYS A 54 0.34 -9.68 -3.51
CA LYS A 54 -1.10 -9.69 -3.82
C LYS A 54 -1.86 -8.65 -2.98
N ASN A 55 -1.61 -8.62 -1.67
CA ASN A 55 -2.29 -7.67 -0.78
C ASN A 55 -1.83 -6.22 -1.04
N TYR A 56 -0.55 -6.02 -1.36
CA TYR A 56 -0.02 -4.72 -1.75
C TYR A 56 -0.65 -4.21 -3.04
N ASP A 57 -0.69 -5.05 -4.09
CA ASP A 57 -1.26 -4.69 -5.38
C ASP A 57 -2.75 -4.37 -5.25
N ALA A 58 -3.49 -5.17 -4.47
CA ALA A 58 -4.90 -4.90 -4.20
C ALA A 58 -5.10 -3.56 -3.47
N PHE A 59 -4.29 -3.26 -2.44
CA PHE A 59 -4.35 -1.95 -1.76
C PHE A 59 -4.08 -0.79 -2.73
N VAL A 60 -3.04 -0.91 -3.56
CA VAL A 60 -2.65 0.12 -4.52
C VAL A 60 -3.75 0.37 -5.55
N LEU A 61 -4.46 -0.67 -5.99
CA LEU A 61 -5.59 -0.55 -6.92
C LEU A 61 -6.79 0.21 -6.34
N GLU A 62 -6.95 0.25 -5.02
CA GLU A 62 -8.02 1.02 -4.38
C GLU A 62 -7.71 2.52 -4.30
N LEU A 63 -6.45 2.92 -4.51
CA LEU A 63 -6.05 4.32 -4.38
C LEU A 63 -6.53 5.17 -5.56
N ASN A 64 -6.87 6.42 -5.28
CA ASN A 64 -7.08 7.47 -6.28
C ASN A 64 -5.84 8.37 -6.42
N SER A 65 -5.81 9.20 -7.47
CA SER A 65 -4.68 10.07 -7.81
C SER A 65 -4.23 10.98 -6.66
N ARG A 66 -5.17 11.51 -5.85
CA ARG A 66 -4.84 12.36 -4.70
C ARG A 66 -4.15 11.57 -3.59
N GLN A 67 -4.59 10.35 -3.32
CA GLN A 67 -3.97 9.47 -2.33
C GLN A 67 -2.60 8.99 -2.79
N ILE A 68 -2.45 8.68 -4.07
CA ILE A 68 -1.17 8.32 -4.69
C ILE A 68 -0.19 9.48 -4.55
N GLN A 69 -0.61 10.70 -4.90
CA GLN A 69 0.22 11.89 -4.75
C GLN A 69 0.60 12.13 -3.29
N ALA A 70 -0.36 12.06 -2.37
CA ALA A 70 -0.09 12.26 -0.95
C ALA A 70 0.90 11.23 -0.37
N LEU A 71 0.85 9.98 -0.83
CA LEU A 71 1.82 8.95 -0.48
C LEU A 71 3.21 9.24 -1.09
N SER A 72 3.24 9.70 -2.33
CA SER A 72 4.47 10.11 -3.02
C SER A 72 5.17 11.29 -2.32
N ASP A 73 4.41 12.32 -1.94
CA ASP A 73 4.91 13.50 -1.21
C ASP A 73 5.47 13.11 0.17
N LYS A 74 4.97 12.01 0.75
CA LYS A 74 5.46 11.40 1.99
C LYS A 74 6.62 10.40 1.77
N GLY A 75 7.17 10.33 0.56
CA GLY A 75 8.33 9.50 0.23
C GLY A 75 8.03 8.02 -0.02
N VAL A 76 6.77 7.65 -0.24
CA VAL A 76 6.40 6.27 -0.62
C VAL A 76 6.41 6.14 -2.14
N ARG A 77 7.35 5.36 -2.66
CA ARG A 77 7.38 4.99 -4.08
C ARG A 77 6.53 3.74 -4.30
N LEU A 78 5.31 3.94 -4.81
CA LEU A 78 4.40 2.83 -5.07
C LEU A 78 4.89 1.99 -6.25
N ARG A 79 4.90 0.66 -6.07
CA ARG A 79 5.18 -0.28 -7.15
C ARG A 79 3.93 -0.46 -8.00
N LEU A 80 4.11 -0.50 -9.32
CA LEU A 80 3.06 -0.83 -10.28
C LEU A 80 2.48 -2.22 -10.01
N PRO A 81 1.15 -2.35 -9.86
CA PRO A 81 0.48 -3.64 -9.78
C PRO A 81 0.76 -4.47 -11.02
N THR A 82 1.25 -5.70 -10.82
CA THR A 82 1.74 -6.56 -11.91
C THR A 82 0.64 -7.03 -12.86
N GLN A 83 -0.61 -7.07 -12.39
CA GLN A 83 -1.77 -7.57 -13.14
C GLN A 83 -2.65 -6.46 -13.75
N SER A 84 -2.33 -5.18 -13.54
CA SER A 84 -3.25 -4.09 -13.85
C SER A 84 -2.55 -2.79 -14.25
N ALA A 85 -1.50 -2.91 -15.06
CA ALA A 85 -0.71 -1.77 -15.53
C ALA A 85 -1.55 -0.71 -16.28
N VAL A 86 -2.58 -1.13 -17.03
CA VAL A 86 -3.41 -0.24 -17.84
C VAL A 86 -4.29 0.68 -16.98
N SER A 87 -4.95 0.14 -15.94
CA SER A 87 -5.80 0.94 -15.03
C SER A 87 -4.97 1.89 -14.15
N TRP A 88 -3.74 1.49 -13.81
CA TRP A 88 -2.85 2.33 -13.01
C TRP A 88 -2.37 3.57 -13.76
N LEU A 89 -2.00 3.43 -15.04
CA LEU A 89 -1.52 4.56 -15.86
C LEU A 89 -2.56 5.68 -15.97
N GLN A 90 -3.86 5.35 -16.01
CA GLN A 90 -4.95 6.33 -16.02
C GLN A 90 -5.12 7.08 -14.70
N LYS A 91 -4.62 6.54 -13.57
CA LYS A 91 -4.72 7.17 -12.25
C LYS A 91 -3.56 8.11 -11.97
N VAL A 92 -2.40 7.90 -12.61
CA VAL A 92 -1.18 8.66 -12.34
C VAL A 92 -0.83 9.70 -13.41
N GLY A 93 -1.47 9.64 -14.58
CA GLY A 93 -1.45 10.70 -15.60
C GLY A 93 -2.49 11.75 -15.32
#